data_AF-A0A1A9GSB0-F1
#
_entry.id   AF-A0A1A9GSB0-F1
#
_cell.length_a   1.000
_cell.length_b   1.000
_cell.length_c   1.000
_cell.angle_alpha   90.00
_cell.angle_beta   90.00
_cell.angle_gamma   90.00
#
_symmetry.space_group_name_H-M   'P 1'
#
loop_
_entity.id
_entity.type
_entity.pdbx_description
1 polymer ?
#
loop_
_entity_poly.entity_id
_entity_poly.type
_entity_poly.pdbx_seq_one_letter_code
_entity_poly.pdbx_strand_id
1 'polypeptide(L)'
;MSLSTAEEVYNAWALPGGVRAEDWWITASVRAFLSSTGMGEVKDPSASVTLEPAAALVKGTDGPDWATVCVLMKVSAPTSRSPSHCEHGGWMVAPGAPPAPAPATWPGTQLAHEAGWRTWSTDHTTEPAHPGDTEGEH
;
A
#
# COMPACT_ATOMS: atom_id res chain seq x y z
N MET A 1 1.30 5.29 -15.87
CA MET A 1 0.43 5.92 -14.85
C MET A 1 0.53 7.42 -15.03
N SER A 2 -0.58 8.14 -14.94
CA SER A 2 -0.66 9.62 -14.95
C SER A 2 -1.13 10.13 -13.58
N LEU A 3 -1.05 11.44 -13.35
CA LEU A 3 -1.65 12.05 -12.15
C LEU A 3 -3.17 11.85 -12.12
N SER A 4 -3.86 11.99 -13.26
CA SER A 4 -5.31 11.79 -13.35
C SER A 4 -5.72 10.38 -12.90
N THR A 5 -5.00 9.33 -13.33
CA THR A 5 -5.28 7.96 -12.90
C THR A 5 -5.04 7.77 -11.41
N ALA A 6 -4.02 8.43 -10.83
CA ALA A 6 -3.78 8.37 -9.38
C ALA A 6 -4.95 8.99 -8.60
N GLU A 7 -5.45 10.13 -9.06
CA GLU A 7 -6.59 10.82 -8.45
C GLU A 7 -7.89 10.02 -8.59
N GLU A 8 -8.13 9.41 -9.75
CA GLU A 8 -9.28 8.52 -9.98
C GLU A 8 -9.28 7.32 -9.01
N VAL A 9 -8.12 6.67 -8.84
CA VAL A 9 -7.97 5.56 -7.89
C VAL A 9 -8.24 6.02 -6.47
N TYR A 10 -7.70 7.17 -6.05
CA TYR A 10 -7.96 7.72 -4.72
C TYR A 10 -9.45 7.96 -4.50
N ASN A 11 -10.10 8.65 -5.43
CA ASN A 11 -11.52 9.01 -5.31
C ASN A 11 -12.45 7.78 -5.29
N ALA A 12 -12.04 6.67 -5.90
CA ALA A 12 -12.81 5.44 -5.87
C ALA A 12 -12.69 4.66 -4.54
N TRP A 13 -11.65 4.92 -3.74
CA TRP A 13 -11.33 4.14 -2.54
C TRP A 13 -11.40 4.96 -1.24
N ALA A 14 -11.32 6.29 -1.33
CA ALA A 14 -11.34 7.17 -0.18
C ALA A 14 -12.75 7.47 0.32
N LEU A 15 -12.96 7.33 1.62
CA LEU A 15 -14.18 7.77 2.26
C LEU A 15 -14.22 9.30 2.38
N PRO A 16 -15.43 9.91 2.41
CA PRO A 16 -15.59 11.34 2.65
C PRO A 16 -14.89 11.79 3.94
N GLY A 17 -14.19 12.93 3.87
CA GLY A 17 -13.47 13.50 5.02
C GLY A 17 -11.98 13.15 5.09
N GLY A 18 -11.44 12.41 4.11
CA GLY A 18 -10.00 12.25 3.91
C GLY A 18 -9.32 13.50 3.31
N VAL A 19 -8.02 13.40 3.03
CA VAL A 19 -7.27 14.46 2.34
C VAL A 19 -7.73 14.64 0.89
N ARG A 20 -7.30 15.72 0.23
CA ARG A 20 -7.52 15.89 -1.22
C ARG A 20 -6.66 14.87 -1.98
N ALA A 21 -7.14 14.40 -3.13
CA ALA A 21 -6.42 13.44 -3.96
C ALA A 21 -4.99 13.90 -4.34
N GLU A 22 -4.80 15.21 -4.53
CA GLU A 22 -3.50 15.82 -4.82
C GLU A 22 -2.50 15.83 -3.65
N ASP A 23 -3.02 15.73 -2.42
CA ASP A 23 -2.26 15.65 -1.16
C ASP A 23 -2.03 14.20 -0.72
N TRP A 24 -2.67 13.24 -1.40
CA TRP A 24 -2.43 11.82 -1.16
C TRP A 24 -1.00 11.46 -1.55
N TRP A 25 -0.32 10.70 -0.69
CA TRP A 25 1.10 10.45 -0.85
C TRP A 25 1.43 9.67 -2.15
N ILE A 26 0.52 8.82 -2.64
CA ILE A 26 0.73 8.10 -3.90
C ILE A 26 0.71 9.08 -5.07
N THR A 27 -0.23 10.04 -5.09
CA THR A 27 -0.25 11.13 -6.08
C THR A 27 1.03 11.96 -6.02
N ALA A 28 1.50 12.30 -4.82
CA ALA A 28 2.78 12.98 -4.63
C ALA A 28 3.98 12.15 -5.16
N SER A 29 3.95 10.83 -4.96
CA SER A 29 4.99 9.91 -5.44
C SER A 29 5.00 9.79 -6.96
N VAL A 30 3.82 9.72 -7.60
CA VAL A 30 3.69 9.73 -9.07
C VAL A 30 4.22 11.05 -9.62
N ARG A 31 3.85 12.18 -9.01
CA ARG A 31 4.36 13.51 -9.41
C ARG A 31 5.88 13.59 -9.30
N ALA A 32 6.44 13.13 -8.19
CA ALA A 32 7.89 13.13 -7.96
C ALA A 32 8.63 12.28 -9.01
N PHE A 33 8.12 11.07 -9.31
CA PHE A 33 8.67 10.21 -10.35
C PHE A 33 8.67 10.90 -11.71
N LEU A 34 7.50 11.38 -12.15
CA LEU A 34 7.32 12.05 -13.45
C LEU A 34 8.20 13.30 -13.59
N SER A 35 8.35 14.06 -12.51
CA SER A 35 9.21 15.25 -12.47
C SER A 35 10.69 14.86 -12.55
N SER A 36 11.12 13.81 -11.83
CA SER A 36 12.52 13.37 -11.80
C SER A 36 13.03 12.85 -13.15
N THR A 37 12.12 12.38 -14.00
CA THR A 37 12.42 11.83 -15.32
C THR A 37 12.10 12.79 -16.46
N GLY A 38 11.56 13.98 -16.17
CA GLY A 38 11.17 14.97 -17.18
C GLY A 38 10.02 14.52 -18.10
N MET A 39 9.20 13.56 -17.66
CA MET A 39 8.19 12.89 -18.49
C MET A 39 6.85 13.64 -18.60
N GLY A 40 6.69 14.80 -17.94
CA GLY A 40 5.43 15.55 -17.92
C GLY A 40 4.33 14.81 -17.14
N GLU A 41 3.07 14.94 -17.53
CA GLU A 41 1.91 14.42 -16.77
C GLU A 41 1.62 12.92 -16.97
N VAL A 42 2.28 12.29 -17.94
CA VAL A 42 2.02 10.90 -18.33
C VAL A 42 3.34 10.15 -18.43
N LYS A 43 3.42 8.99 -17.78
CA LYS A 43 4.60 8.12 -17.84
C LYS A 43 4.88 7.69 -19.29
N ASP A 44 6.14 7.86 -19.72
CA ASP A 44 6.64 7.28 -20.98
C ASP A 44 6.41 5.75 -21.00
N PRO A 45 5.89 5.17 -22.10
CA PRO A 45 5.72 3.73 -22.23
C PRO A 45 7.00 2.91 -22.01
N SER A 46 8.18 3.44 -22.34
CA SER A 46 9.47 2.76 -22.18
C SER A 46 10.00 2.80 -20.74
N ALA A 47 9.45 3.66 -19.89
CA ALA A 47 9.81 3.70 -18.48
C ALA A 47 9.03 2.64 -17.70
N SER A 48 9.69 1.76 -16.95
CA SER A 48 9.04 0.79 -16.08
C SER A 48 9.40 1.04 -14.62
N VAL A 49 8.38 0.93 -13.76
CA VAL A 49 8.54 0.87 -12.31
C VAL A 49 7.71 -0.31 -11.85
N THR A 50 8.36 -1.27 -11.20
CA THR A 50 7.69 -2.43 -10.60
C THR A 50 7.70 -2.29 -9.09
N LEU A 51 6.56 -2.56 -8.47
CA LEU A 51 6.34 -2.54 -7.03
C LEU A 51 5.98 -3.95 -6.58
N GLU A 52 6.81 -4.54 -5.73
CA GLU A 52 6.60 -5.86 -5.14
C GLU A 52 6.35 -5.69 -3.63
N PRO A 53 5.18 -6.05 -3.09
CA PRO A 53 4.97 -6.07 -1.65
C PRO A 53 5.89 -7.11 -1.01
N ALA A 54 6.73 -6.70 -0.06
CA ALA A 54 7.70 -7.58 0.58
C ALA A 54 7.33 -7.94 2.03
N ALA A 55 6.66 -7.03 2.74
CA ALA A 55 6.21 -7.22 4.11
C ALA A 55 5.08 -6.26 4.45
N ALA A 56 4.40 -6.51 5.57
CA ALA A 56 3.41 -5.62 6.16
C ALA A 56 3.67 -5.39 7.66
N LEU A 57 3.14 -4.29 8.17
CA LEU A 57 3.18 -3.90 9.58
C LEU A 57 1.85 -3.27 9.97
N VAL A 58 1.17 -3.80 10.98
CA VAL A 58 0.03 -3.12 11.61
C VAL A 58 0.58 -2.20 12.70
N LYS A 59 0.38 -0.89 12.56
CA LYS A 59 0.83 0.08 13.57
C LYS A 59 -0.20 0.31 14.68
N GLY A 60 -1.46 0.02 14.40
CA GLY A 60 -2.55 0.19 15.36
C GLY A 60 -3.90 -0.13 14.74
N THR A 61 -4.91 -0.23 15.59
CA THR A 61 -6.31 -0.48 15.24
C THR A 61 -7.18 0.53 15.95
N ASP A 62 -8.25 0.96 15.30
CA ASP A 62 -9.30 1.81 15.89
C ASP A 62 -10.64 1.05 15.83
N GLY A 63 -10.99 0.44 16.96
CA GLY A 63 -12.11 -0.50 17.01
C GLY A 63 -11.87 -1.78 16.17
N PRO A 64 -12.93 -2.55 15.88
CA PRO A 64 -12.82 -3.81 15.13
C PRO A 64 -12.70 -3.63 13.62
N ASP A 65 -13.10 -2.47 13.09
CA ASP A 65 -13.30 -2.29 11.65
C ASP A 65 -12.15 -1.54 10.95
N TRP A 66 -11.25 -0.93 11.72
CA TRP A 66 -10.19 -0.08 11.18
C TRP A 66 -8.81 -0.44 11.71
N ALA A 67 -7.86 -0.57 10.79
CA ALA A 67 -6.46 -0.79 11.10
C ALA A 67 -5.57 0.15 10.30
N THR A 68 -4.54 0.70 10.96
CA THR A 68 -3.46 1.37 10.24
C THR A 68 -2.43 0.33 9.83
N VAL A 69 -2.37 0.06 8.53
CA VAL A 69 -1.49 -0.95 7.95
C VAL A 69 -0.43 -0.26 7.09
N CYS A 70 0.81 -0.72 7.22
CA CYS A 70 1.91 -0.35 6.38
C CYS A 70 2.30 -1.52 5.48
N VAL A 71 2.66 -1.20 4.25
CA VAL A 71 3.21 -2.13 3.28
C VAL A 71 4.63 -1.69 2.94
N LEU A 72 5.58 -2.60 3.12
CA LEU A 72 6.96 -2.44 2.72
C LEU A 72 7.09 -2.92 1.28
N MET A 73 7.37 -1.99 0.38
CA MET A 73 7.48 -2.25 -1.05
C MET A 73 8.95 -2.37 -1.45
N LYS A 74 9.25 -3.38 -2.27
CA LYS A 74 10.47 -3.44 -3.06
C LYS A 74 10.18 -2.76 -4.40
N VAL A 75 10.93 -1.72 -4.70
CA VAL A 75 10.79 -0.95 -5.94
C VAL A 75 11.93 -1.28 -6.87
N SER A 76 11.58 -1.72 -8.07
CA SER A 76 12.52 -1.94 -9.17
C SER A 76 12.23 -0.89 -10.24
N ALA A 77 13.14 0.05 -10.40
CA ALA A 77 13.12 1.05 -11.45
C ALA A 77 14.54 1.18 -12.03
N PRO A 78 14.69 1.55 -13.32
CA PRO A 78 15.97 2.00 -13.82
C PRO A 78 16.33 3.32 -13.11
N THR A 79 17.01 3.19 -11.97
CA THR A 79 17.43 4.25 -11.03
C THR A 79 16.28 4.88 -10.21
N SER A 80 15.94 4.31 -9.05
CA SER A 80 15.52 5.08 -7.85
C SER A 80 15.24 4.17 -6.64
N ARG A 81 15.28 4.80 -5.45
CA ARG A 81 15.24 4.26 -4.08
C ARG A 81 13.84 3.74 -3.69
N SER A 82 13.76 2.76 -2.78
CA SER A 82 12.49 2.20 -2.29
C SER A 82 11.85 3.04 -1.16
N PRO A 83 10.59 3.47 -1.29
CA PRO A 83 9.82 4.01 -0.17
C PRO A 83 8.87 2.97 0.45
N SER A 84 8.70 3.04 1.78
CA SER A 84 7.71 2.27 2.55
C SER A 84 6.47 3.13 2.82
N HIS A 85 5.27 2.54 2.82
CA HIS A 85 4.01 3.30 2.85
C HIS A 85 3.03 2.77 3.90
N CYS A 86 2.22 3.65 4.51
CA CYS A 86 1.13 3.29 5.42
C CYS A 86 -0.17 3.99 5.09
N GLU A 87 -1.27 3.29 5.29
CA GLU A 87 -2.64 3.80 5.19
C GLU A 87 -3.47 3.36 6.39
N HIS A 88 -4.58 4.06 6.62
CA HIS A 88 -5.60 3.68 7.60
C HIS A 88 -6.79 3.07 6.86
N GLY A 89 -7.19 1.84 7.18
CA GLY A 89 -8.13 1.07 6.37
C GLY A 89 -8.98 0.03 7.09
N GLY A 90 -10.25 -0.07 6.66
CA GLY A 90 -10.88 -1.31 6.20
C GLY A 90 -10.65 -1.43 4.68
N TRP A 91 -11.51 -2.10 3.90
CA TRP A 91 -11.35 -2.19 2.43
C TRP A 91 -11.34 -0.83 1.66
N MET A 92 -11.46 0.30 2.37
CA MET A 92 -11.45 1.68 1.87
C MET A 92 -10.45 2.53 2.69
N VAL A 93 -9.99 3.66 2.14
CA VAL A 93 -9.14 4.62 2.87
C VAL A 93 -9.99 5.43 3.84
N ALA A 94 -9.60 5.43 5.12
CA ALA A 94 -10.34 6.07 6.19
C ALA A 94 -10.42 7.60 6.04
N PRO A 95 -11.47 8.25 6.58
CA PRO A 95 -11.49 9.69 6.75
C PRO A 95 -10.38 10.19 7.70
N GLY A 96 -10.02 11.47 7.58
CA GLY A 96 -9.12 12.16 8.50
C GLY A 96 -7.69 12.33 7.98
N ALA A 97 -6.80 12.66 8.92
CA ALA A 97 -5.39 12.90 8.62
C ALA A 97 -4.67 11.58 8.27
N PRO A 98 -3.74 11.59 7.29
CA PRO A 98 -2.96 10.42 6.97
C PRO A 98 -2.17 9.93 8.18
N PRO A 99 -2.00 8.60 8.35
CA PRO A 99 -1.23 8.07 9.46
C PRO A 99 0.24 8.46 9.33
N ALA A 100 0.94 8.50 10.47
CA ALA A 100 2.38 8.76 10.49
C ALA A 100 3.16 7.82 9.54
N PRO A 101 4.24 8.24 8.88
CA PRO A 101 4.99 7.37 7.96
C PRO A 101 5.50 6.06 8.60
N ALA A 102 5.73 5.05 7.77
CA ALA A 102 6.35 3.80 8.21
C ALA A 102 7.82 4.01 8.60
N PRO A 103 8.40 3.15 9.46
CA PRO A 103 9.84 3.08 9.62
C PRO A 103 10.53 2.79 8.28
N ALA A 104 11.43 3.67 7.87
CA ALA A 104 12.18 3.54 6.61
C ALA A 104 13.25 2.45 6.73
N THR A 105 12.90 1.23 6.36
CA THR A 105 13.76 0.03 6.42
C THR A 105 13.82 -0.67 5.06
N TRP A 106 14.73 -1.64 4.91
CA TRP A 106 14.92 -2.38 3.66
C TRP A 106 14.37 -3.80 3.76
N PRO A 107 13.65 -4.29 2.71
CA PRO A 107 13.17 -5.68 2.68
C PRO A 107 14.27 -6.70 2.99
N GLY A 108 13.96 -7.69 3.82
CA GLY A 108 14.88 -8.77 4.19
C GLY A 108 16.02 -8.40 5.15
N THR A 109 16.09 -7.15 5.63
CA THR A 109 17.11 -6.75 6.61
C THR A 109 16.68 -7.02 8.04
N GLN A 110 17.67 -7.21 8.92
CA GLN A 110 17.45 -7.35 10.36
C GLN A 110 16.74 -6.12 10.96
N LEU A 111 17.08 -4.92 10.49
CA LEU A 111 16.42 -3.69 10.91
C LEU A 111 14.92 -3.68 10.57
N ALA A 112 14.53 -4.27 9.43
CA ALA A 112 13.11 -4.41 9.09
C ALA A 112 12.41 -5.38 10.06
N HIS A 113 13.05 -6.50 10.40
CA HIS A 113 12.49 -7.43 11.38
C HIS A 113 12.34 -6.79 12.78
N GLU A 114 13.36 -6.06 13.23
CA GLU A 114 13.33 -5.33 14.51
C GLU A 114 12.29 -4.21 14.55
N ALA A 115 12.03 -3.56 13.42
CA ALA A 115 10.96 -2.58 13.27
C ALA A 115 9.56 -3.21 13.19
N GLY A 116 9.44 -4.54 13.29
CA GLY A 116 8.18 -5.26 13.37
C GLY A 116 7.58 -5.67 12.03
N TRP A 117 8.29 -5.49 10.92
CA TRP A 117 7.81 -5.91 9.60
C TRP A 117 7.69 -7.43 9.53
N ARG A 118 6.56 -7.92 9.00
CA ARG A 118 6.27 -9.34 8.79
C ARG A 118 6.13 -9.64 7.30
N THR A 119 6.87 -10.63 6.82
CA THR A 119 6.76 -11.11 5.43
C THR A 119 5.45 -11.88 5.23
N TRP A 120 5.02 -12.00 3.99
CA TRP A 120 3.85 -12.80 3.64
C TRP A 120 4.06 -14.27 4.00
N SER A 121 3.01 -14.92 4.52
CA SER A 121 2.95 -16.37 4.58
C SER A 121 2.62 -16.89 3.18
N THR A 122 3.37 -17.85 2.68
CA THR A 122 3.05 -18.57 1.43
C THR A 122 2.12 -19.76 1.66
N ASP A 123 1.76 -20.05 2.91
CA ASP A 123 0.83 -21.12 3.25
C ASP A 123 -0.61 -20.64 3.01
N HIS A 124 -1.19 -21.06 1.89
CA HIS A 124 -2.61 -20.88 1.58
C HIS A 124 -3.53 -21.85 2.35
N THR A 125 -3.02 -22.62 3.31
CA THR A 125 -3.75 -23.71 3.97
C THR A 125 -4.69 -23.25 5.10
N THR A 126 -4.67 -21.98 5.50
CA THR A 126 -5.54 -21.47 6.58
C THR A 126 -6.68 -20.62 6.01
N GLU A 127 -7.53 -21.22 5.18
CA GLU A 127 -8.90 -20.72 5.05
C GLU A 127 -9.68 -21.28 6.26
N PRO A 128 -10.25 -20.44 7.15
CA PRO A 128 -11.07 -20.94 8.23
C PRO A 128 -12.32 -21.59 7.63
N ALA A 129 -12.52 -22.87 7.89
CA ALA A 129 -13.71 -23.60 7.48
C ALA A 129 -14.96 -22.82 7.89
N HIS A 130 -15.82 -22.51 6.91
CA HIS A 130 -17.13 -21.94 7.19
C HIS A 130 -17.98 -23.01 7.88
N PRO A 131 -18.64 -22.71 9.02
CA PRO A 131 -19.60 -23.62 9.62
C PRO A 131 -20.87 -23.61 8.76
N GLY A 132 -20.85 -24.35 7.67
CA GLY A 132 -21.94 -24.47 6.70
C GLY A 132 -21.82 -25.68 5.79
N ASP A 133 -20.63 -26.25 5.63
CA ASP A 133 -20.40 -27.42 4.79
C ASP A 133 -20.66 -28.73 5.57
N THR A 134 -21.92 -28.97 5.90
CA THR A 134 -22.43 -30.34 6.03
C THR A 134 -23.33 -30.61 4.85
N GLU A 135 -22.69 -31.02 3.76
CA GLU A 135 -23.33 -31.68 2.63
C GLU A 135 -23.87 -33.04 3.13
N GLY A 136 -25.18 -33.23 2.99
CA GLY A 136 -25.82 -34.48 3.35
C GLY A 136 -25.44 -35.58 2.37
N GLU A 137 -25.09 -36.75 2.89
CA GLU A 137 -25.02 -37.96 2.10
C GLU A 137 -25.52 -39.17 2.91
N HIS A 138 -26.50 -39.86 2.30
CA HIS A 138 -27.10 -41.18 2.57
C HIS A 138 -28.24 -41.31 3.60
#